data_AF-A0A371YJD7-F1
#
_entry.id   AF-A0A371YJD7-F1
#
_cell.length_a   1.000
_cell.length_b   1.000
_cell.length_c   1.000
_cell.angle_alpha   90.00
_cell.angle_beta   90.00
_cell.angle_gamma   90.00
#
_symmetry.space_group_name_H-M   'P 1'
#
loop_
_entity.id
_entity.type
_entity.pdbx_description
1 polymer ?
#
loop_
_entity_poly.entity_id
_entity_poly.type
_entity_poly.pdbx_seq_one_letter_code
_entity_poly.pdbx_strand_id
1 'polypeptide(L)'
;MIINFKHKGLEKFFETGSTVGIQSVHSTKLKRQLTALNEAQSIDEMNFPGWRLHPLKGNLKNHWAITVNANWRMTFVFKDGNAYIVDYQDYH
;
A
#
# COMPACT_ATOMS: atom_id res chain seq x y z
N MET A 1 -7.86 6.83 6.22
CA MET A 1 -6.77 6.66 7.23
C MET A 1 -6.23 5.24 7.21
N ILE A 2 -4.92 5.07 7.44
CA ILE A 2 -4.32 3.74 7.63
C ILE A 2 -4.46 3.35 9.10
N ILE A 3 -5.05 2.18 9.34
CA ILE A 3 -5.37 1.69 10.69
C ILE A 3 -4.32 0.70 11.20
N ASN A 4 -3.84 -0.20 10.35
CA ASN A 4 -2.80 -1.14 10.73
C ASN A 4 -2.02 -1.66 9.52
N PHE A 5 -0.82 -2.14 9.82
CA PHE A 5 0.09 -2.75 8.87
C PHE A 5 0.32 -4.22 9.19
N LYS A 6 0.35 -5.03 8.13
CA LYS A 6 0.91 -6.39 8.19
C LYS A 6 2.43 -6.33 8.03
N HIS A 7 2.94 -5.44 7.18
CA HIS A 7 4.37 -5.31 6.92
C HIS A 7 5.07 -4.36 7.91
N LYS A 8 5.85 -4.90 8.85
CA LYS A 8 6.49 -4.11 9.92
C LYS A 8 7.52 -3.08 9.44
N GLY A 9 8.26 -3.38 8.37
CA GLY A 9 9.16 -2.40 7.76
C GLY A 9 8.43 -1.23 7.09
N LEU A 10 7.19 -1.46 6.64
CA LEU A 10 6.39 -0.43 5.97
C LEU A 10 5.72 0.46 6.99
N GLU A 11 5.20 -0.14 8.08
CA GLU A 11 4.73 0.56 9.28
C GLU A 11 5.79 1.52 9.81
N LYS A 12 7.00 1.01 10.06
CA LYS A 12 8.12 1.83 10.54
C LYS A 12 8.47 2.96 9.55
N PHE A 13 8.45 2.67 8.25
CA PHE A 13 8.69 3.69 7.24
C PHE A 13 7.60 4.78 7.24
N PHE A 14 6.34 4.40 7.39
CA PHE A 14 5.22 5.34 7.47
C PHE A 14 5.32 6.26 8.69
N GLU A 15 5.65 5.71 9.85
CA GLU A 15 5.70 6.45 11.12
C GLU A 15 6.93 7.35 11.26
N THR A 16 8.09 6.87 10.78
CA THR A 16 9.39 7.51 11.10
C THR A 16 10.20 7.95 9.88
N GLY A 17 9.81 7.52 8.68
CA GLY A 17 10.62 7.67 7.47
C GLY A 17 11.82 6.72 7.37
N SER A 18 12.03 5.84 8.35
CA SER A 18 13.13 4.86 8.31
C SER A 18 12.93 3.87 7.16
N THR A 19 13.93 3.74 6.29
CA THR A 19 13.89 2.79 5.17
C THR A 19 14.29 1.37 5.56
N VAL A 20 14.51 1.10 6.85
CA VAL A 20 14.85 -0.25 7.33
C VAL A 20 13.64 -1.16 7.14
N GLY A 21 13.84 -2.24 6.39
CA GLY A 21 12.80 -3.22 6.10
C GLY A 21 11.98 -2.94 4.84
N ILE A 22 12.32 -1.92 4.05
CA ILE A 22 11.77 -1.74 2.69
C ILE A 22 12.90 -1.67 1.67
N GLN A 23 12.58 -1.76 0.38
CA GLN A 23 13.52 -1.40 -0.66
C GLN A 23 13.71 0.12 -0.65
N SER A 24 14.90 0.60 -0.27
CA SER A 24 15.19 2.03 -0.14
C SER A 24 14.94 2.81 -1.43
N VAL A 25 15.20 2.18 -2.58
CA VAL A 25 14.90 2.72 -3.92
C VAL A 25 13.40 2.95 -4.17
N HIS A 26 12.51 2.29 -3.41
CA HIS A 26 11.06 2.48 -3.50
C HIS A 26 10.52 3.54 -2.53
N SER A 27 11.34 4.06 -1.61
CA SER A 27 10.93 4.98 -0.54
C SER A 27 10.11 6.17 -1.05
N THR A 28 10.55 6.83 -2.12
CA THR A 28 9.84 7.99 -2.68
C THR A 28 8.45 7.62 -3.21
N LYS A 29 8.33 6.47 -3.89
CA LYS A 29 7.05 5.98 -4.42
C LYS A 29 6.12 5.53 -3.28
N LEU A 30 6.65 4.77 -2.33
CA LEU A 30 5.91 4.29 -1.16
C LEU A 30 5.40 5.45 -0.32
N LYS A 31 6.21 6.50 -0.10
CA LYS A 31 5.79 7.69 0.65
C LYS A 31 4.55 8.34 0.02
N ARG A 32 4.58 8.57 -1.30
CA ARG A 32 3.43 9.14 -2.02
C ARG A 32 2.19 8.26 -1.93
N GLN A 33 2.34 6.95 -2.08
CA GLN A 33 1.24 5.99 -2.02
C GLN A 33 0.64 5.88 -0.63
N LEU A 34 1.47 5.84 0.41
CA LEU A 34 1.02 5.79 1.80
C LEU A 34 0.32 7.09 2.22
N THR A 35 0.83 8.25 1.81
CA THR A 35 0.16 9.53 2.05
C THR A 35 -1.23 9.55 1.42
N ALA A 36 -1.33 9.20 0.12
CA ALA A 36 -2.62 9.14 -0.55
C ALA A 36 -3.56 8.12 0.09
N LEU A 37 -3.08 6.92 0.43
CA LEU A 37 -3.88 5.89 1.09
C LEU A 37 -4.38 6.31 2.47
N ASN A 38 -3.57 7.08 3.20
CA ASN A 38 -3.96 7.58 4.51
C ASN A 38 -5.05 8.66 4.42
N GLU A 39 -5.06 9.46 3.36
CA GLU A 39 -6.03 10.55 3.15
C GLU A 39 -7.31 10.09 2.44
N ALA A 40 -7.23 9.00 1.65
CA ALA A 40 -8.30 8.50 0.81
C ALA A 40 -9.61 8.26 1.58
N GLN A 41 -10.71 8.79 1.05
CA GLN A 41 -12.07 8.54 1.56
C GLN A 41 -12.81 7.46 0.77
N SER A 42 -12.43 7.28 -0.48
CA SER A 42 -12.93 6.25 -1.38
C SER A 42 -11.78 5.46 -2.02
N ILE A 43 -12.07 4.24 -2.50
CA ILE A 43 -11.05 3.42 -3.15
C ILE A 43 -10.61 4.01 -4.51
N ASP A 44 -11.51 4.72 -5.19
CA ASP A 44 -11.24 5.32 -6.50
C ASP A 44 -10.19 6.44 -6.44
N GLU A 45 -10.03 7.08 -5.28
CA GLU A 45 -8.95 8.05 -5.04
C GLU A 45 -7.56 7.42 -5.13
N MET A 46 -7.44 6.09 -5.02
CA MET A 46 -6.18 5.37 -5.23
C MET A 46 -5.90 5.02 -6.70
N ASN A 47 -6.83 5.30 -7.62
CA ASN A 47 -6.72 4.95 -9.04
C ASN A 47 -5.86 5.94 -9.85
N PHE A 48 -4.67 6.26 -9.32
CA PHE A 48 -3.74 7.14 -10.02
C PHE A 48 -3.12 6.47 -11.26
N PRO A 49 -2.84 7.23 -12.33
CA PRO A 49 -2.11 6.73 -13.49
C PRO A 49 -0.81 6.03 -13.09
N GLY A 50 -0.61 4.82 -13.62
CA GLY A 50 0.58 4.00 -13.35
C GLY A 50 0.58 3.27 -12.00
N TRP A 51 -0.39 3.49 -11.11
CA TRP A 51 -0.53 2.71 -9.86
C TRP A 51 -1.28 1.41 -10.10
N ARG A 52 -2.02 1.31 -11.21
CA ARG A 52 -2.68 0.07 -11.66
C ARG A 52 -3.53 -0.55 -10.55
N LEU A 53 -4.40 0.25 -9.93
CA LEU A 53 -5.30 -0.22 -8.88
C LEU A 53 -6.16 -1.38 -9.40
N HIS A 54 -6.19 -2.50 -8.67
CA HIS A 54 -7.05 -3.62 -8.99
C HIS A 54 -7.41 -4.43 -7.74
N PRO A 55 -8.60 -5.05 -7.70
CA PRO A 55 -8.97 -5.97 -6.64
C PRO A 55 -8.23 -7.30 -6.78
N LEU A 56 -7.87 -7.91 -5.66
CA LEU A 56 -7.26 -9.24 -5.60
C LEU A 56 -8.32 -10.33 -5.50
N LYS A 57 -7.92 -11.55 -5.85
CA LYS A 57 -8.78 -12.75 -5.92
C LYS A 57 -8.23 -13.86 -5.02
N GLY A 58 -9.00 -14.94 -4.87
CA GLY A 58 -8.60 -16.11 -4.08
C GLY A 58 -8.50 -15.80 -2.58
N ASN A 59 -7.40 -16.21 -1.94
CA ASN A 59 -7.18 -16.02 -0.50
C ASN A 59 -7.09 -14.55 -0.08
N LEU A 60 -6.81 -13.65 -1.03
CA LEU A 60 -6.76 -12.20 -0.81
C LEU A 60 -8.02 -11.50 -1.34
N LYS A 61 -9.14 -12.22 -1.47
CA LYS A 61 -10.44 -11.61 -1.78
C LYS A 61 -10.71 -10.47 -0.78
N ASN A 62 -11.19 -9.33 -1.29
CA ASN A 62 -11.39 -8.06 -0.57
C ASN A 62 -10.15 -7.21 -0.32
N HIS A 63 -8.96 -7.66 -0.73
CA HIS A 63 -7.79 -6.80 -0.81
C HIS A 63 -7.73 -6.10 -2.16
N TRP A 64 -7.10 -4.95 -2.15
CA TRP A 64 -6.70 -4.17 -3.31
C TRP A 64 -5.18 -4.21 -3.43
N ALA A 65 -4.70 -3.98 -4.64
CA ALA A 65 -3.27 -3.84 -4.91
C ALA A 65 -3.00 -2.62 -5.79
N ILE A 66 -1.90 -1.94 -5.50
CA ILE A 66 -1.28 -0.94 -6.36
C ILE A 66 0.18 -1.30 -6.61
N THR A 67 0.68 -0.96 -7.80
CA THR A 67 2.07 -1.16 -8.21
C THR A 67 2.99 -0.16 -7.55
N VAL A 68 4.04 -0.66 -6.90
CA VAL A 68 5.16 0.15 -6.40
C VAL A 68 6.23 0.25 -7.49
N ASN A 69 6.81 -0.88 -7.88
CA ASN A 69 7.84 -0.98 -8.93
C ASN A 69 7.87 -2.42 -9.47
N ALA A 70 7.85 -2.61 -10.80
CA ALA A 70 7.91 -3.94 -11.43
C ALA A 70 6.95 -4.96 -10.78
N ASN A 71 7.46 -5.94 -10.03
CA ASN A 71 6.69 -6.97 -9.34
C ASN A 71 6.25 -6.57 -7.92
N TRP A 72 6.77 -5.48 -7.37
CA TRP A 72 6.41 -5.02 -6.03
C TRP A 72 5.02 -4.40 -5.99
N ARG A 73 4.24 -4.82 -5.01
CA ARG A 73 2.89 -4.33 -4.75
C ARG A 73 2.76 -3.84 -3.32
N MET A 74 1.97 -2.79 -3.15
CA MET A 74 1.36 -2.48 -1.86
C MET A 74 -0.07 -3.02 -1.91
N THR A 75 -0.43 -3.81 -0.91
CA THR A 75 -1.76 -4.41 -0.82
C THR A 75 -2.45 -4.02 0.47
N PHE A 76 -3.76 -3.86 0.43
CA PHE A 76 -4.53 -3.41 1.60
C PHE A 76 -6.00 -3.77 1.45
N VAL A 77 -6.71 -3.93 2.58
CA VAL A 77 -8.17 -3.92 2.62
C VAL A 77 -8.62 -2.47 2.76
N PHE A 78 -9.63 -2.07 2.00
CA PHE A 78 -10.20 -0.72 2.11
C PHE A 78 -11.69 -0.80 2.42
N LYS A 79 -12.12 -0.15 3.50
CA LYS A 79 -13.51 -0.11 3.95
C LYS A 79 -13.80 1.20 4.68
N ASP A 80 -14.89 1.87 4.31
CA ASP A 80 -15.39 3.08 4.97
C ASP A 80 -14.30 4.16 5.19
N GLY A 81 -13.52 4.47 4.15
CA GLY A 81 -12.43 5.46 4.20
C GLY A 81 -11.18 5.01 4.98
N ASN A 82 -11.11 3.74 5.37
CA ASN A 82 -10.02 3.19 6.17
C ASN A 82 -9.29 2.06 5.44
N ALA A 83 -7.96 2.09 5.54
CA ALA A 83 -7.07 1.07 5.01
C ALA A 83 -6.56 0.18 6.15
N TYR A 84 -6.68 -1.13 5.95
CA TYR A 84 -6.28 -2.16 6.91
C TYR A 84 -5.36 -3.17 6.24
N ILE A 85 -4.61 -3.90 7.07
CA ILE A 85 -3.72 -4.99 6.66
C ILE A 85 -2.79 -4.51 5.55
N VAL A 86 -2.24 -3.30 5.70
CA VAL A 86 -1.37 -2.72 4.69
C VAL A 86 -0.08 -3.52 4.65
N ASP A 87 0.23 -4.07 3.47
CA ASP A 87 1.33 -4.98 3.23
C ASP A 87 2.15 -4.50 2.02
N TYR A 88 3.40 -4.94 1.95
CA TYR A 88 4.35 -4.60 0.90
C TYR A 88 5.15 -5.83 0.54
N GLN A 89 4.96 -6.35 -0.67
CA GLN A 89 5.43 -7.67 -1.06
C GLN A 89 5.87 -7.71 -2.52
N ASP A 90 6.80 -8.61 -2.81
CA ASP A 90 7.18 -8.96 -4.17
C ASP A 90 6.21 -10.03 -4.69
N TYR A 91 5.64 -9.86 -5.89
CA TYR A 91 4.70 -10.80 -6.50
C TYR A 91 5.43 -11.89 -7.31
N HIS A 92 6.56 -12.40 -6.80
CA HIS A 92 7.26 -13.57 -7.34
C HIS A 92 7.47 -14.61 -6.25
#